data_AF-A0A1B3NDA2-F1
#
_entry.id   AF-A0A1B3NDA2-F1
#
_cell.length_a   1.000
_cell.length_b   1.000
_cell.length_c   1.000
_cell.angle_alpha   90.00
_cell.angle_beta   90.00
_cell.angle_gamma   90.00
#
_symmetry.space_group_name_H-M   'P 1'
#
loop_
_entity.id
_entity.type
_entity.pdbx_description
1 polymer ?
#
loop_
_entity_poly.entity_id
_entity_poly.type
_entity_poly.pdbx_seq_one_letter_code
_entity_poly.pdbx_strand_id
1 'polypeptide(L)'
;MAEPKIKLTFAELALLDWLCEPGPARRLFTFHAYIRSGGSLNFYDLSEPNEEGKRTPNMIQDREVLHQLHLRFGRENFPTTNLLRAKFLSSWHSLGHHGQGGKSSYEKLIDQLTRNPFHYSDNIYAPSKEGRLYWTNTGKAELQRLREQQRNQRESVARTIVIGATDYVELSLDADMRKAFPASFPLPLPKRRYRRAYATAEVVKETASRLYLTNLKQIPGGQVSYTNNPVEGREPNLYIPREAVLLDYATPAAIRALRALDEEHVESQQQALRSAFDQMLPILQALDSRLAQQAAMRDDMLRETLARFAPAADQPADDPQPDEPGSKP
;
A
#
# COMPACT_ATOMS: atom_id res chain seq x y z
N MET A 1 23.66 -38.82 21.66
CA MET A 1 22.90 -38.36 20.47
C MET A 1 23.11 -36.88 20.34
N ALA A 2 23.68 -36.39 19.23
CA ALA A 2 23.94 -34.97 19.05
C ALA A 2 22.61 -34.23 18.93
N GLU A 3 22.35 -33.27 19.82
CA GLU A 3 21.20 -32.38 19.68
C GLU A 3 21.25 -31.72 18.29
N PRO A 4 20.13 -31.69 17.54
CA PRO A 4 20.11 -30.97 16.28
C PRO A 4 20.44 -29.50 16.56
N LYS A 5 21.56 -29.01 15.99
CA LYS A 5 21.93 -27.60 16.06
C LYS A 5 20.78 -26.78 15.46
N ILE A 6 20.01 -26.12 16.32
CA ILE A 6 18.92 -25.26 15.90
C ILE A 6 19.53 -24.12 15.09
N LYS A 7 19.24 -24.09 13.79
CA LYS A 7 19.73 -23.05 12.89
C LYS A 7 18.74 -21.91 12.86
N LEU A 8 19.12 -20.78 13.45
CA LEU A 8 18.31 -19.58 13.44
C LEU A 8 18.47 -18.80 12.13
N THR A 9 17.40 -18.17 11.68
CA THR A 9 17.41 -17.26 10.54
C THR A 9 18.01 -15.91 10.92
N PHE A 10 18.37 -15.09 9.91
CA PHE A 10 18.85 -13.73 10.14
C PHE A 10 17.88 -12.91 10.99
N ALA A 11 16.58 -12.94 10.66
CA ALA A 11 15.56 -12.17 11.37
C ALA A 11 15.41 -12.63 12.84
N GLU A 12 15.47 -13.94 13.10
CA GLU A 12 15.42 -14.48 14.47
C GLU A 12 16.64 -14.06 15.29
N LEU A 13 17.84 -14.08 14.69
CA LEU A 13 19.06 -13.61 15.35
C LEU A 13 19.06 -12.08 15.54
N ALA A 14 18.57 -11.31 14.56
CA ALA A 14 18.44 -9.87 14.65
C ALA A 14 17.41 -9.42 15.71
N LEU A 15 16.34 -10.21 15.91
CA LEU A 15 15.42 -10.00 17.02
C LEU A 15 16.10 -10.28 18.36
N LEU A 16 16.83 -11.40 18.50
CA LEU A 16 17.58 -11.68 19.73
C LEU A 16 18.61 -10.60 20.05
N ASP A 17 19.32 -10.09 19.03
CA ASP A 17 20.22 -8.94 19.11
C ASP A 17 19.51 -7.74 19.73
N TRP A 18 18.38 -7.34 19.14
CA TRP A 18 17.58 -6.23 19.64
C TRP A 18 17.05 -6.46 21.07
N LEU A 19 16.55 -7.66 21.39
CA LEU A 19 16.04 -8.01 22.72
C LEU A 19 17.13 -8.05 23.81
N CYS A 20 18.37 -8.35 23.42
CA CYS A 20 19.50 -8.49 24.32
C CYS A 20 20.46 -7.31 24.30
N GLU A 21 20.15 -6.25 23.55
CA GLU A 21 20.96 -5.03 23.51
C GLU A 21 21.10 -4.44 24.92
N PRO A 22 22.31 -4.02 25.31
CA PRO A 22 22.52 -3.35 26.58
C PRO A 22 21.88 -1.96 26.53
N GLY A 23 21.10 -1.64 27.55
CA GLY A 23 20.42 -0.36 27.68
C GLY A 23 19.59 -0.32 28.96
N PRO A 24 19.12 0.88 29.36
CA PRO A 24 18.28 1.04 30.55
C PRO A 24 16.94 0.29 30.41
N ALA A 25 16.52 0.11 29.16
CA ALA A 25 15.30 -0.61 28.83
C ALA A 25 15.53 -2.10 28.58
N ARG A 26 14.82 -2.93 29.35
CA ARG A 26 14.62 -4.33 28.97
C ARG A 26 13.57 -4.37 27.85
N ARG A 27 13.80 -5.13 26.79
CA ARG A 27 12.90 -5.19 25.63
C ARG A 27 12.06 -6.44 25.59
N LEU A 28 10.87 -6.32 25.01
CA LEU A 28 9.94 -7.42 24.76
C LEU A 28 9.12 -7.14 23.50
N PHE A 29 8.42 -8.16 23.02
CA PHE A 29 7.43 -8.00 21.95
C PHE A 29 6.18 -8.81 22.23
N THR A 30 5.06 -8.42 21.60
CA THR A 30 3.84 -9.22 21.55
C THR A 30 3.54 -9.67 20.13
N PHE A 31 2.79 -10.76 20.00
CA PHE A 31 2.34 -11.29 18.72
C PHE A 31 0.82 -11.48 18.74
N HIS A 32 0.14 -10.81 17.81
CA HIS A 32 -1.32 -10.89 17.65
C HIS A 32 -1.70 -11.87 16.54
N ALA A 33 -2.44 -12.93 16.88
CA ALA A 33 -2.71 -14.06 15.98
C ALA A 33 -4.09 -14.06 15.29
N TYR A 34 -4.76 -12.90 15.12
CA TYR A 34 -6.08 -12.90 14.51
C TYR A 34 -6.08 -13.34 13.04
N ILE A 35 -7.05 -14.20 12.74
CA ILE A 35 -7.07 -15.20 11.66
C ILE A 35 -7.21 -14.64 10.22
N ARG A 36 -7.17 -13.33 9.97
CA ARG A 36 -7.42 -12.80 8.60
C ARG A 36 -6.52 -11.69 8.07
N SER A 37 -5.64 -11.09 8.89
CA SER A 37 -4.85 -9.92 8.46
C SER A 37 -3.34 -10.08 8.53
N GLY A 38 -2.82 -11.31 8.69
CA GLY A 38 -1.40 -11.54 8.98
C GLY A 38 -1.06 -11.06 10.40
N GLY A 39 -0.44 -11.92 11.21
CA GLY A 39 -0.13 -11.53 12.59
C GLY A 39 0.83 -10.34 12.63
N SER A 40 0.56 -9.35 13.48
CA SER A 40 1.41 -8.18 13.69
C SER A 40 2.23 -8.33 14.97
N LEU A 41 3.51 -7.96 14.90
CA LEU A 41 4.40 -7.87 16.06
C LEU A 41 4.35 -6.45 16.62
N ASN A 42 4.15 -6.31 17.93
CA ASN A 42 4.27 -5.03 18.62
C ASN A 42 5.54 -5.04 19.49
N PHE A 43 6.34 -3.98 19.42
CA PHE A 43 7.64 -3.88 20.10
C PHE A 43 7.57 -2.91 21.29
N TYR A 44 8.24 -3.26 22.39
CA TYR A 44 8.20 -2.49 23.62
C TYR A 44 9.59 -2.32 24.25
N ASP A 45 9.85 -1.10 24.73
CA ASP A 45 10.93 -0.79 25.66
C ASP A 45 10.35 -0.68 27.08
N LEU A 46 10.92 -1.39 28.05
CA LEU A 46 10.55 -1.24 29.47
C LEU A 46 11.34 -0.12 30.12
N SER A 47 10.71 0.72 30.93
CA SER A 47 11.43 1.71 31.74
C SER A 47 12.37 1.04 32.75
N GLU A 48 13.21 1.86 33.40
CA GLU A 48 13.86 1.45 34.64
C GLU A 48 12.82 1.15 35.74
N PRO A 49 13.15 0.30 36.73
CA PRO A 49 12.26 0.04 37.85
C PRO A 49 12.03 1.32 38.64
N ASN A 50 10.77 1.59 38.98
CA ASN A 50 10.43 2.63 39.93
C ASN A 50 10.78 2.20 41.38
N GLU A 51 10.47 3.04 42.36
CA GLU A 51 10.73 2.77 43.79
C GLU A 51 10.03 1.49 44.31
N GLU A 52 8.93 1.06 43.68
CA GLU A 52 8.23 -0.20 43.98
C GLU A 52 8.81 -1.41 43.24
N GLY A 53 9.85 -1.22 42.42
CA GLY A 53 10.44 -2.24 41.57
C GLY A 53 9.64 -2.59 40.31
N LYS A 54 8.59 -1.84 39.97
CA LYS A 54 7.77 -2.04 38.76
C LYS A 54 8.35 -1.31 37.56
N ARG A 55 8.16 -1.88 36.36
CA ARG A 55 8.57 -1.30 35.07
C ARG A 55 7.36 -0.98 34.20
N THR A 56 7.41 0.14 33.48
CA THR A 56 6.35 0.58 32.55
C THR A 56 6.72 0.18 31.13
N PRO A 57 5.80 -0.46 30.36
CA PRO A 57 6.03 -0.79 28.96
C PRO A 57 5.69 0.40 28.06
N ASN A 58 6.63 0.80 27.20
CA ASN A 58 6.42 1.83 26.20
C ASN A 58 6.39 1.17 24.83
N MET A 59 5.21 1.20 24.18
CA MET A 59 5.09 0.69 22.82
C MET A 59 5.81 1.62 21.85
N ILE A 60 6.63 1.05 20.98
CA ILE A 60 7.25 1.80 19.90
C ILE A 60 6.17 2.08 18.85
N GLN A 61 5.72 3.33 18.79
CA GLN A 61 4.69 3.79 17.85
C GLN A 61 5.24 4.70 16.75
N ASP A 62 6.44 5.25 16.96
CA ASP A 62 7.10 6.11 15.99
C ASP A 62 7.33 5.30 14.70
N ARG A 63 6.75 5.81 13.59
CA ARG A 63 6.77 5.13 12.30
C ARG A 63 8.18 4.99 11.75
N GLU A 64 9.04 5.98 11.97
CA GLU A 64 10.41 5.93 11.52
C GLU A 64 11.17 4.89 12.33
N VAL A 65 11.00 4.87 13.66
CA VAL A 65 11.65 3.85 14.51
C VAL A 65 11.19 2.44 14.16
N LEU A 66 9.87 2.23 13.94
CA LEU A 66 9.33 0.94 13.50
C LEU A 66 9.87 0.53 12.12
N HIS A 67 9.95 1.49 11.18
CA HIS A 67 10.55 1.25 9.88
C HIS A 67 12.01 0.81 10.01
N GLN A 68 12.82 1.51 10.83
CA GLN A 68 14.21 1.14 11.10
C GLN A 68 14.34 -0.25 11.76
N LEU A 69 13.41 -0.64 12.64
CA LEU A 69 13.36 -2.00 13.20
C LEU A 69 13.07 -3.05 12.12
N HIS A 70 12.11 -2.80 11.23
CA HIS A 70 11.82 -3.70 10.13
C HIS A 70 12.99 -3.82 9.15
N LEU A 71 13.67 -2.72 8.84
CA LEU A 71 14.93 -2.73 8.08
C LEU A 71 15.99 -3.59 8.78
N ARG A 72 16.16 -3.42 10.11
CA ARG A 72 17.09 -4.19 10.93
C ARG A 72 16.81 -5.69 10.91
N PHE A 73 15.53 -6.09 10.98
CA PHE A 73 15.13 -7.49 10.95
C PHE A 73 15.09 -8.08 9.52
N GLY A 74 15.10 -7.20 8.51
CA GLY A 74 15.00 -7.58 7.09
C GLY A 74 13.60 -8.05 6.66
N ARG A 75 12.56 -7.90 7.51
CA ARG A 75 11.17 -8.28 7.22
C ARG A 75 10.18 -7.74 8.25
N GLU A 76 8.95 -7.49 7.81
CA GLU A 76 7.85 -7.02 8.68
C GLU A 76 7.37 -8.11 9.65
N ASN A 77 7.13 -9.34 9.15
CA ASN A 77 6.58 -10.45 9.94
C ASN A 77 7.54 -11.61 10.04
N PHE A 78 7.87 -12.05 11.25
CA PHE A 78 8.81 -13.12 11.67
C PHE A 78 8.27 -14.49 12.10
N PRO A 79 8.78 -15.70 11.77
CA PRO A 79 8.42 -16.88 12.55
C PRO A 79 9.29 -16.90 13.81
N THR A 80 8.68 -16.93 14.99
CA THR A 80 9.42 -17.07 16.27
C THR A 80 9.56 -18.54 16.68
N THR A 81 9.16 -19.46 15.82
CA THR A 81 9.05 -20.90 16.10
C THR A 81 10.38 -21.53 16.52
N ASN A 82 11.51 -21.22 15.86
CA ASN A 82 12.79 -21.84 16.23
C ASN A 82 13.32 -21.27 17.55
N LEU A 83 13.12 -19.97 17.78
CA LEU A 83 13.46 -19.32 19.04
C LEU A 83 12.70 -19.93 20.23
N LEU A 84 11.41 -20.23 20.05
CA LEU A 84 10.57 -20.88 21.06
C LEU A 84 10.95 -22.36 21.25
N ARG A 85 11.16 -23.11 20.16
CA ARG A 85 11.62 -24.52 20.23
C ARG A 85 12.96 -24.65 20.95
N ALA A 86 13.87 -23.69 20.73
CA ALA A 86 15.17 -23.62 21.39
C ALA A 86 15.09 -23.14 22.85
N LYS A 87 13.91 -22.75 23.34
CA LYS A 87 13.71 -22.10 24.65
C LYS A 87 14.55 -20.83 24.83
N PHE A 88 14.88 -20.13 23.75
CA PHE A 88 15.59 -18.85 23.80
C PHE A 88 14.67 -17.68 24.11
N LEU A 89 13.36 -17.87 23.93
CA LEU A 89 12.34 -16.94 24.39
C LEU A 89 11.53 -17.60 25.51
N SER A 90 11.26 -16.80 26.54
CA SER A 90 10.21 -17.07 27.50
C SER A 90 8.89 -16.48 26.96
N SER A 91 7.79 -17.21 27.12
CA SER A 91 6.47 -16.81 26.64
C SER A 91 5.45 -16.84 27.77
N TRP A 92 4.59 -15.82 27.84
CA TRP A 92 3.49 -15.72 28.80
C TRP A 92 2.18 -15.37 28.09
N HIS A 93 1.08 -16.02 28.46
CA HIS A 93 -0.23 -15.93 27.79
C HIS A 93 -1.35 -15.44 28.73
N SER A 94 -2.28 -14.64 28.22
CA SER A 94 -3.49 -14.14 28.91
C SER A 94 -4.52 -15.20 29.34
N LEU A 95 -4.86 -16.16 28.46
CA LEU A 95 -5.88 -17.20 28.67
C LEU A 95 -5.41 -18.44 29.46
N GLY A 96 -4.23 -18.41 30.06
CA GLY A 96 -3.86 -19.34 31.14
C GLY A 96 -3.65 -20.82 30.78
N HIS A 97 -3.77 -21.26 29.53
CA HIS A 97 -3.57 -22.66 29.16
C HIS A 97 -2.47 -22.81 28.10
N HIS A 98 -1.42 -23.54 28.48
CA HIS A 98 -0.22 -23.93 27.72
C HIS A 98 0.99 -22.97 27.77
N GLY A 99 1.86 -23.18 28.76
CA GLY A 99 3.22 -22.62 28.83
C GLY A 99 3.59 -22.25 30.26
N GLN A 100 4.68 -22.80 30.80
CA GLN A 100 5.02 -22.77 32.24
C GLN A 100 4.89 -21.37 32.88
N GLY A 101 3.84 -21.18 33.69
CA GLY A 101 3.57 -19.96 34.44
C GLY A 101 4.09 -20.01 35.88
N GLY A 102 4.76 -18.92 36.27
CA GLY A 102 5.13 -18.54 37.64
C GLY A 102 6.38 -17.64 37.66
N LYS A 103 6.50 -16.58 38.47
CA LYS A 103 5.66 -16.16 39.60
C LYS A 103 4.66 -15.05 39.20
N SER A 104 3.42 -15.10 39.71
CA SER A 104 2.41 -14.02 39.57
C SER A 104 2.14 -13.53 38.11
N SER A 105 2.23 -14.44 37.13
CA SER A 105 1.80 -14.31 35.70
C SER A 105 2.32 -13.09 34.92
N TYR A 106 3.65 -12.92 34.94
CA TYR A 106 4.47 -11.92 34.22
C TYR A 106 4.02 -10.45 34.24
N GLU A 107 4.04 -9.76 35.38
CA GLU A 107 3.06 -10.02 36.43
C GLU A 107 1.77 -9.26 36.07
N LYS A 108 0.69 -10.03 35.83
CA LYS A 108 -0.55 -9.70 35.08
C LYS A 108 -0.35 -9.02 33.70
N LEU A 109 0.61 -9.55 32.93
CA LEU A 109 1.00 -9.18 31.54
C LEU A 109 1.47 -7.73 31.41
N ILE A 110 2.47 -7.40 32.24
CA ILE A 110 2.95 -6.05 32.58
C ILE A 110 1.76 -5.09 32.61
N ASP A 111 0.90 -5.38 33.61
CA ASP A 111 -0.48 -4.94 33.86
C ASP A 111 -1.27 -4.52 32.61
N GLN A 112 -1.35 -5.51 31.70
CA GLN A 112 -2.04 -5.56 30.42
C GLN A 112 -1.64 -4.44 29.45
N LEU A 113 -0.31 -4.29 29.32
CA LEU A 113 0.35 -3.23 28.55
C LEU A 113 -0.14 -1.82 28.94
N THR A 114 -0.71 -1.74 30.15
CA THR A 114 -1.44 -0.64 30.78
C THR A 114 -2.64 -0.06 30.00
N ARG A 115 -3.66 -0.91 29.77
CA ARG A 115 -5.11 -0.59 29.54
C ARG A 115 -5.51 0.14 28.24
N ASN A 116 -5.22 -0.23 27.00
CA ASN A 116 -5.17 -1.57 26.40
C ASN A 116 -4.83 -1.37 24.90
N PRO A 117 -3.64 -1.76 24.38
CA PRO A 117 -3.32 -1.62 22.95
C PRO A 117 -3.77 -2.81 22.07
N PHE A 118 -5.01 -3.30 22.29
CA PHE A 118 -5.69 -4.48 21.69
C PHE A 118 -5.21 -5.87 22.14
N HIS A 119 -5.62 -6.28 23.35
CA HIS A 119 -5.32 -7.60 23.91
C HIS A 119 -6.57 -8.36 24.37
N TYR A 120 -6.91 -9.44 23.65
CA TYR A 120 -7.61 -10.61 24.22
C TYR A 120 -6.93 -11.95 23.87
N SER A 121 -6.00 -11.99 22.91
CA SER A 121 -5.42 -13.25 22.38
C SER A 121 -3.88 -13.32 22.34
N ASP A 122 -3.18 -12.36 22.95
CA ASP A 122 -1.77 -12.13 22.63
C ASP A 122 -0.80 -12.69 23.67
N ASN A 123 0.32 -13.19 23.15
CA ASN A 123 1.45 -13.71 23.93
C ASN A 123 2.53 -12.62 24.07
N ILE A 124 3.08 -12.45 25.28
CA ILE A 124 4.29 -11.66 25.51
C ILE A 124 5.51 -12.57 25.38
N TYR A 125 6.54 -12.07 24.71
CA TYR A 125 7.82 -12.74 24.54
C TYR A 125 8.99 -11.88 24.98
N ALA A 126 9.89 -12.47 25.75
CA ALA A 126 11.14 -11.86 26.18
C ALA A 126 12.28 -12.89 26.13
N PRO A 127 13.55 -12.47 26.05
CA PRO A 127 14.67 -13.41 26.01
C PRO A 127 14.81 -14.14 27.35
N SER A 128 14.88 -15.47 27.28
CA SER A 128 15.10 -16.34 28.44
C SER A 128 16.54 -16.25 28.94
N LYS A 129 16.85 -16.91 30.06
CA LYS A 129 18.23 -17.01 30.56
C LYS A 129 19.11 -17.74 29.54
N GLU A 130 18.59 -18.82 28.98
CA GLU A 130 19.23 -19.64 27.95
C GLU A 130 19.45 -18.83 26.66
N GLY A 131 18.46 -18.03 26.24
CA GLY A 131 18.56 -17.16 25.07
C GLY A 131 19.63 -16.08 25.23
N ARG A 132 19.73 -15.45 26.42
CA ARG A 132 20.78 -14.46 26.71
C ARG A 132 22.18 -15.08 26.73
N LEU A 133 22.30 -16.28 27.32
CA LEU A 133 23.56 -17.02 27.34
C LEU A 133 23.99 -17.40 25.91
N TYR A 134 23.06 -17.93 25.10
CA TYR A 134 23.29 -18.23 23.69
C TYR A 134 23.73 -16.98 22.91
N TRP A 135 23.00 -15.88 23.07
CA TRP A 135 23.30 -14.62 22.37
C TRP A 135 24.72 -14.15 22.65
N THR A 136 25.13 -14.19 23.92
CA THR A 136 26.45 -13.75 24.38
C THR A 136 27.57 -14.66 23.86
N ASN A 137 27.36 -15.97 23.86
CA ASN A 137 28.39 -16.95 23.52
C ASN A 137 28.49 -17.26 22.02
N THR A 138 27.40 -17.13 21.26
CA THR A 138 27.32 -17.64 19.88
C THR A 138 26.49 -16.75 18.96
N GLY A 139 25.31 -16.30 19.41
CA GLY A 139 24.36 -15.58 18.56
C GLY A 139 24.93 -14.31 17.92
N LYS A 140 25.73 -13.52 18.65
CA LYS A 140 26.42 -12.33 18.12
C LYS A 140 27.31 -12.64 16.90
N ALA A 141 28.17 -13.66 17.03
CA ALA A 141 29.09 -14.05 15.97
C ALA A 141 28.32 -14.62 14.76
N GLU A 142 27.26 -15.38 15.00
CA GLU A 142 26.43 -15.93 13.93
C GLU A 142 25.66 -14.83 13.17
N LEU A 143 25.09 -13.86 13.89
CA LEU A 143 24.44 -12.72 13.26
C LEU A 143 25.43 -11.93 12.41
N GLN A 144 26.63 -11.66 12.93
CA GLN A 144 27.66 -10.95 12.17
C GLN A 144 28.07 -11.74 10.92
N ARG A 145 28.25 -13.06 11.03
CA ARG A 145 28.53 -13.93 9.88
C ARG A 145 27.42 -13.85 8.82
N LEU A 146 26.15 -13.83 9.23
CA LEU A 146 25.03 -13.69 8.28
C LEU A 146 24.94 -12.28 7.69
N ARG A 147 25.25 -11.22 8.45
CA ARG A 147 25.38 -9.84 7.93
C ARG A 147 26.44 -9.77 6.85
N GLU A 148 27.62 -10.34 7.11
CA GLU A 148 28.73 -10.43 6.14
C GLU A 148 28.29 -11.21 4.90
N GLN A 149 27.64 -12.35 5.09
CA GLN A 149 27.14 -13.18 3.99
C GLN A 149 26.12 -12.44 3.13
N GLN A 150 25.17 -11.72 3.74
CA GLN A 150 24.20 -10.90 3.01
C GLN A 150 24.87 -9.73 2.30
N ARG A 151 25.88 -9.09 2.92
CA ARG A 151 26.65 -8.01 2.31
C ARG A 151 27.40 -8.51 1.08
N ASN A 152 28.12 -9.63 1.19
CA ASN A 152 28.85 -10.22 0.06
C ASN A 152 27.90 -10.68 -1.05
N GLN A 153 26.73 -11.23 -0.70
CA GLN A 153 25.70 -11.56 -1.68
C GLN A 153 25.18 -10.30 -2.39
N ARG A 154 24.88 -9.24 -1.63
CA ARG A 154 24.46 -7.95 -2.19
C ARG A 154 25.53 -7.39 -3.12
N GLU A 155 26.78 -7.33 -2.68
CA GLU A 155 27.91 -6.85 -3.48
C GLU A 155 28.07 -7.66 -4.78
N SER A 156 27.86 -8.99 -4.73
CA SER A 156 27.97 -9.85 -5.92
C SER A 156 26.89 -9.60 -6.98
N VAL A 157 25.76 -9.02 -6.61
CA VAL A 157 24.62 -8.77 -7.52
C VAL A 157 24.33 -7.29 -7.71
N ALA A 158 25.03 -6.41 -6.97
CA ALA A 158 24.78 -4.99 -6.90
C ALA A 158 24.95 -4.35 -8.27
N ARG A 159 23.83 -3.87 -8.81
CA ARG A 159 23.76 -3.15 -10.07
C ARG A 159 22.48 -2.34 -10.12
N THR A 160 22.52 -1.26 -10.90
CA THR A 160 21.35 -0.44 -11.16
C THR A 160 20.56 -1.05 -12.31
N ILE A 161 19.23 -1.08 -12.17
CA ILE A 161 18.32 -1.49 -13.24
C ILE A 161 17.35 -0.37 -13.57
N VAL A 162 16.81 -0.38 -14.80
CA VAL A 162 15.62 0.39 -15.18
C VAL A 162 14.43 -0.55 -15.18
N ILE A 163 13.43 -0.19 -14.39
CA ILE A 163 12.17 -0.89 -14.26
C ILE A 163 11.20 -0.32 -15.29
N GLY A 164 10.59 -1.20 -16.07
CA GLY A 164 9.53 -0.84 -16.99
C GLY A 164 8.16 -1.18 -16.45
N ALA A 165 7.22 -0.28 -16.69
CA ALA A 165 5.82 -0.51 -16.38
C ALA A 165 4.96 -0.25 -17.62
N THR A 166 3.78 -0.84 -17.63
CA THR A 166 2.78 -0.54 -18.66
C THR A 166 2.04 0.72 -18.25
N ASP A 167 2.00 1.70 -19.12
CA ASP A 167 1.30 2.95 -18.89
C ASP A 167 0.42 3.30 -20.11
N TYR A 168 -0.39 4.34 -19.96
CA TYR A 168 -1.24 4.86 -21.01
C TYR A 168 -0.86 6.31 -21.29
N VAL A 169 -0.67 6.66 -22.56
CA VAL A 169 -0.84 8.07 -22.94
C VAL A 169 -2.33 8.31 -23.11
N GLU A 170 -2.85 9.21 -22.30
CA GLU A 170 -4.20 9.75 -22.45
C GLU A 170 -4.10 11.17 -22.99
N LEU A 171 -5.07 11.56 -23.83
CA LEU A 171 -5.16 12.93 -24.30
C LEU A 171 -5.46 13.86 -23.12
N SER A 172 -4.55 14.79 -22.84
CA SER A 172 -4.83 15.87 -21.91
C SER A 172 -5.69 16.93 -22.60
N LEU A 173 -6.97 16.98 -22.24
CA LEU A 173 -7.86 18.05 -22.71
C LEU A 173 -7.60 19.33 -21.93
N ASP A 174 -7.25 20.40 -22.63
CA ASP A 174 -7.22 21.75 -22.08
C ASP A 174 -8.64 22.27 -21.80
N ALA A 175 -8.75 23.45 -21.17
CA ALA A 175 -10.03 24.00 -20.75
C ALA A 175 -10.98 24.27 -21.93
N ASP A 176 -10.43 24.71 -23.06
CA ASP A 176 -11.21 25.03 -24.26
C ASP A 176 -11.73 23.76 -24.93
N MET A 177 -10.89 22.72 -25.05
CA MET A 177 -11.30 21.42 -25.58
C MET A 177 -12.35 20.74 -24.70
N ARG A 178 -12.24 20.85 -23.36
CA ARG A 178 -13.26 20.34 -22.44
C ARG A 178 -14.59 21.05 -22.59
N LYS A 179 -14.57 22.37 -22.80
CA LYS A 179 -15.78 23.17 -23.01
C LYS A 179 -16.46 22.84 -24.34
N ALA A 180 -15.67 22.54 -25.37
CA ALA A 180 -16.17 22.19 -26.70
C ALA A 180 -16.70 20.76 -26.80
N PHE A 181 -16.28 19.86 -25.89
CA PHE A 181 -16.72 18.47 -25.88
C PHE A 181 -18.17 18.34 -25.41
N PRO A 182 -19.06 17.62 -26.13
CA PRO A 182 -20.45 17.48 -25.72
C PRO A 182 -20.57 16.70 -24.40
N ALA A 183 -21.25 17.29 -23.42
CA ALA A 183 -21.38 16.71 -22.07
C ALA A 183 -22.15 15.38 -22.03
N SER A 184 -22.97 15.12 -23.05
CA SER A 184 -23.80 13.91 -23.18
C SER A 184 -23.01 12.65 -23.49
N PHE A 185 -21.77 12.77 -23.97
CA PHE A 185 -20.92 11.61 -24.28
C PHE A 185 -19.99 11.28 -23.12
N PRO A 186 -19.90 10.00 -22.69
CA PRO A 186 -18.79 9.58 -21.84
C PRO A 186 -17.50 9.70 -22.65
N LEU A 187 -16.55 10.52 -22.21
CA LEU A 187 -15.26 10.74 -22.85
C LEU A 187 -14.56 9.41 -23.20
N PRO A 188 -14.60 8.95 -24.48
CA PRO A 188 -13.84 7.79 -24.90
C PRO A 188 -12.51 8.35 -25.40
N LEU A 189 -11.64 8.75 -24.47
CA LEU A 189 -10.32 9.18 -24.86
C LEU A 189 -9.56 7.95 -25.38
N PRO A 190 -9.08 7.95 -26.62
CA PRO A 190 -8.24 6.85 -27.11
C PRO A 190 -7.04 6.72 -26.17
N LYS A 191 -6.88 5.52 -25.59
CA LYS A 191 -5.76 5.18 -24.71
C LYS A 191 -4.89 4.17 -25.43
N ARG A 192 -3.61 4.45 -25.55
CA ARG A 192 -2.64 3.48 -26.07
C ARG A 192 -1.78 2.97 -24.93
N ARG A 193 -1.80 1.64 -24.73
CA ARG A 193 -0.88 0.96 -23.82
C ARG A 193 0.49 0.87 -24.47
N TYR A 194 1.51 1.23 -23.72
CA TYR A 194 2.90 0.98 -24.08
C TYR A 194 3.72 0.80 -22.82
N ARG A 195 4.91 0.21 -22.97
CA ARG A 195 5.81 -0.03 -21.86
C ARG A 195 6.88 1.05 -21.84
N ARG A 196 7.06 1.71 -20.70
CA ARG A 196 7.99 2.84 -20.53
C ARG A 196 8.86 2.69 -19.30
N ALA A 197 9.95 3.46 -19.27
CA ALA A 197 10.83 3.55 -18.11
C ALA A 197 10.08 4.21 -16.94
N TYR A 198 9.88 3.45 -15.87
CA TYR A 198 9.09 3.87 -14.70
C TYR A 198 9.98 4.35 -13.56
N ALA A 199 10.97 3.54 -13.20
CA ALA A 199 11.81 3.79 -12.04
C ALA A 199 13.20 3.16 -12.24
N THR A 200 14.15 3.61 -11.43
CA THR A 200 15.44 2.92 -11.25
C THR A 200 15.52 2.33 -9.85
N ALA A 201 16.27 1.25 -9.71
CA ALA A 201 16.54 0.63 -8.41
C ALA A 201 17.88 -0.09 -8.42
N GLU A 202 18.40 -0.36 -7.22
CA GLU A 202 19.56 -1.23 -7.02
C GLU A 202 19.11 -2.65 -6.70
N VAL A 203 19.69 -3.64 -7.37
CA VAL A 203 19.45 -5.06 -7.06
C VAL A 203 20.25 -5.46 -5.83
N VAL A 204 19.58 -6.03 -4.82
CA VAL A 204 20.23 -6.49 -3.57
C VAL A 204 20.26 -8.01 -3.43
N LYS A 205 19.38 -8.70 -4.16
CA LYS A 205 19.29 -10.15 -4.19
C LYS A 205 18.53 -10.55 -5.46
N GLU A 206 18.87 -11.69 -6.03
CA GLU A 206 18.12 -12.25 -7.15
C GLU A 206 17.80 -13.73 -6.96
N THR A 207 16.72 -14.16 -7.59
CA THR A 207 16.34 -15.55 -7.75
C THR A 207 16.16 -15.85 -9.23
N ALA A 208 15.75 -17.08 -9.57
CA ALA A 208 15.44 -17.44 -10.95
C ALA A 208 14.35 -16.55 -11.57
N SER A 209 13.37 -16.10 -10.78
CA SER A 209 12.19 -15.37 -11.29
C SER A 209 12.10 -13.91 -10.83
N ARG A 210 12.80 -13.51 -9.76
CA ARG A 210 12.62 -12.20 -9.13
C ARG A 210 13.94 -11.49 -8.86
N LEU A 211 13.91 -10.16 -8.92
CA LEU A 211 14.97 -9.28 -8.42
C LEU A 211 14.42 -8.52 -7.21
N TYR A 212 15.15 -8.58 -6.10
CA TYR A 212 14.85 -7.81 -4.89
C TYR A 212 15.60 -6.49 -4.94
N LEU A 213 14.94 -5.42 -4.51
CA LEU A 213 15.32 -4.06 -4.82
C LEU A 213 15.52 -3.19 -3.58
N THR A 214 16.36 -2.17 -3.71
CA THR A 214 16.48 -1.03 -2.79
C THR A 214 16.65 0.26 -3.58
N ASN A 215 16.56 1.41 -2.90
CA ASN A 215 16.80 2.73 -3.49
C ASN A 215 15.92 3.00 -4.72
N LEU A 216 14.65 2.60 -4.64
CA LEU A 216 13.68 2.79 -5.71
C LEU A 216 13.49 4.30 -5.95
N LYS A 217 13.81 4.77 -7.15
CA LYS A 217 13.66 6.17 -7.56
C LYS A 217 12.80 6.24 -8.79
N GLN A 218 11.66 6.89 -8.68
CA GLN A 218 10.78 7.11 -9.83
C GLN A 218 11.48 8.02 -10.85
N ILE A 219 11.37 7.68 -12.13
CA ILE A 219 11.82 8.53 -13.22
C ILE A 219 10.74 9.61 -13.44
N PRO A 220 11.10 10.90 -13.49
CA PRO A 220 10.14 11.98 -13.74
C PRO A 220 9.29 11.70 -14.98
N GLY A 221 7.97 11.90 -14.88
CA GLY A 221 7.01 11.61 -15.96
C GLY A 221 6.56 10.15 -16.06
N GLY A 222 7.28 9.21 -15.46
CA GLY A 222 6.90 7.80 -15.35
C GLY A 222 5.93 7.55 -14.20
N GLN A 223 4.73 8.16 -14.23
CA GLN A 223 3.65 7.76 -13.32
C GLN A 223 2.98 6.50 -13.84
N VAL A 224 2.63 5.58 -12.95
CA VAL A 224 1.92 4.35 -13.34
C VAL A 224 0.75 4.18 -12.40
N SER A 225 -0.38 3.75 -12.96
CA SER A 225 -1.53 3.34 -12.16
C SER A 225 -1.12 2.22 -11.19
N TYR A 226 -1.77 2.16 -10.02
CA TYR A 226 -1.52 1.13 -9.00
C TYR A 226 -1.57 -0.29 -9.58
N THR A 227 -2.51 -0.57 -10.51
CA THR A 227 -2.68 -1.88 -11.14
C THR A 227 -1.55 -2.28 -12.09
N ASN A 228 -0.76 -1.32 -12.56
CA ASN A 228 0.31 -1.56 -13.53
C ASN A 228 1.71 -1.39 -12.91
N ASN A 229 1.79 -1.16 -11.59
CA ASN A 229 3.07 -1.07 -10.91
C ASN A 229 3.70 -2.47 -10.82
N PRO A 230 4.85 -2.72 -11.48
CA PRO A 230 5.50 -4.02 -11.43
C PRO A 230 6.24 -4.27 -10.11
N VAL A 231 6.43 -3.24 -9.28
CA VAL A 231 7.09 -3.34 -7.98
C VAL A 231 6.09 -3.88 -6.96
N GLU A 232 6.41 -5.06 -6.43
CA GLU A 232 5.62 -5.75 -5.43
C GLU A 232 6.33 -5.78 -4.07
N GLY A 233 5.56 -6.10 -3.03
CA GLY A 233 6.04 -6.18 -1.66
C GLY A 233 6.02 -4.85 -0.94
N ARG A 234 6.70 -4.83 0.22
CA ARG A 234 6.88 -3.65 1.07
C ARG A 234 8.33 -3.60 1.49
N GLU A 235 8.88 -2.41 1.64
CA GLU A 235 10.22 -2.26 2.20
C GLU A 235 10.33 -2.97 3.56
N PRO A 236 11.44 -3.68 3.84
CA PRO A 236 12.66 -3.80 3.02
C PRO A 236 12.61 -4.85 1.88
N ASN A 237 11.50 -5.56 1.70
CA ASN A 237 11.38 -6.69 0.77
C ASN A 237 10.66 -6.32 -0.53
N LEU A 238 11.04 -5.20 -1.15
CA LEU A 238 10.57 -4.86 -2.48
C LEU A 238 11.17 -5.82 -3.51
N TYR A 239 10.37 -6.24 -4.48
CA TYR A 239 10.83 -7.05 -5.59
C TYR A 239 10.07 -6.75 -6.88
N ILE A 240 10.67 -7.15 -8.00
CA ILE A 240 10.03 -7.18 -9.32
C ILE A 240 10.24 -8.54 -9.96
N PRO A 241 9.35 -8.96 -10.87
CA PRO A 241 9.64 -10.08 -11.73
C PRO A 241 10.67 -9.68 -12.81
N ARG A 242 11.49 -10.63 -13.29
CA ARG A 242 12.60 -10.33 -14.21
C ARG A 242 12.13 -9.71 -15.52
N GLU A 243 10.97 -10.11 -16.02
CA GLU A 243 10.36 -9.58 -17.24
C GLU A 243 10.03 -8.08 -17.15
N ALA A 244 9.92 -7.52 -15.93
CA ALA A 244 9.67 -6.10 -15.70
C ALA A 244 10.93 -5.23 -15.88
N VAL A 245 12.12 -5.83 -15.98
CA VAL A 245 13.36 -5.09 -16.27
C VAL A 245 13.37 -4.65 -17.73
N LEU A 246 13.60 -3.35 -17.98
CA LEU A 246 13.85 -2.82 -19.32
C LEU A 246 15.33 -2.79 -19.67
N LEU A 247 16.17 -2.45 -18.68
CA LEU A 247 17.61 -2.41 -18.83
C LEU A 247 18.26 -2.91 -17.55
N ASP A 248 19.09 -3.95 -17.70
CA ASP A 248 19.99 -4.40 -16.64
C ASP A 248 21.35 -3.68 -16.75
N TYR A 249 22.06 -3.51 -15.64
CA TYR A 249 23.33 -2.75 -15.56
C TYR A 249 23.23 -1.32 -16.12
N ALA A 250 22.18 -0.60 -15.75
CA ALA A 250 21.89 0.73 -16.25
C ALA A 250 22.93 1.78 -15.80
N THR A 251 23.55 2.44 -16.77
CA THR A 251 24.44 3.57 -16.52
C THR A 251 23.65 4.88 -16.45
N PRO A 252 24.17 5.94 -15.80
CA PRO A 252 23.54 7.25 -15.80
C PRO A 252 23.29 7.82 -17.22
N ALA A 253 24.18 7.51 -18.18
CA ALA A 253 24.01 7.93 -19.57
C ALA A 253 22.84 7.20 -20.24
N ALA A 254 22.72 5.88 -20.04
CA ALA A 254 21.62 5.10 -20.59
C ALA A 254 20.27 5.52 -19.99
N ILE A 255 20.21 5.79 -18.68
CA ILE A 255 19.01 6.29 -18.01
C ILE A 255 18.55 7.63 -18.62
N ARG A 256 19.49 8.56 -18.88
CA ARG A 256 19.17 9.83 -19.55
C ARG A 256 18.67 9.64 -20.97
N ALA A 257 19.31 8.76 -21.74
CA ALA A 257 18.89 8.47 -23.12
C ALA A 257 17.49 7.86 -23.19
N LEU A 258 17.18 6.91 -22.29
CA LEU A 258 15.85 6.31 -22.20
C LEU A 258 14.78 7.33 -21.82
N ARG A 259 15.11 8.25 -20.91
CA ARG A 259 14.21 9.34 -20.54
C ARG A 259 13.93 10.28 -21.70
N ALA A 260 14.97 10.70 -22.45
CA ALA A 260 14.79 11.58 -23.60
C ALA A 260 13.94 10.92 -24.70
N LEU A 261 14.16 9.62 -24.95
CA LEU A 261 13.36 8.85 -25.91
C LEU A 261 11.89 8.75 -25.47
N ASP A 262 11.63 8.54 -24.19
CA ASP A 262 10.27 8.46 -23.65
C ASP A 262 9.55 9.82 -23.69
N GLU A 263 10.25 10.91 -23.40
CA GLU A 263 9.71 12.29 -23.52
C GLU A 263 9.31 12.59 -24.97
N GLU A 264 10.18 12.30 -25.95
CA GLU A 264 9.89 12.47 -27.38
C GLU A 264 8.71 11.59 -27.84
N HIS A 265 8.67 10.33 -27.38
CA HIS A 265 7.58 9.42 -27.71
C HIS A 265 6.24 9.90 -27.16
N VAL A 266 6.21 10.34 -25.89
CA VAL A 266 5.00 10.88 -25.24
C VAL A 266 4.51 12.12 -25.99
N GLU A 267 5.41 13.06 -26.31
CA GLU A 267 5.05 14.28 -27.03
C GLU A 267 4.46 13.95 -28.42
N SER A 268 5.11 13.05 -29.17
CA SER A 268 4.61 12.60 -30.47
C SER A 268 3.23 11.92 -30.38
N GLN A 269 3.03 11.04 -29.40
CA GLN A 269 1.73 10.40 -29.17
C GLN A 269 0.66 11.43 -28.77
N GLN A 270 0.99 12.39 -27.91
CA GLN A 270 0.05 13.45 -27.50
C GLN A 270 -0.37 14.32 -28.69
N GLN A 271 0.57 14.69 -29.56
CA GLN A 271 0.26 15.43 -30.79
C GLN A 271 -0.67 14.63 -31.70
N ALA A 272 -0.39 13.33 -31.92
CA ALA A 272 -1.23 12.46 -32.73
C ALA A 272 -2.66 12.30 -32.15
N LEU A 273 -2.77 12.11 -30.83
CA LEU A 273 -4.04 12.01 -30.13
C LEU A 273 -4.84 13.32 -30.23
N ARG A 274 -4.15 14.48 -30.12
CA ARG A 274 -4.78 15.79 -30.27
C ARG A 274 -5.32 16.00 -31.68
N SER A 275 -4.52 15.73 -32.71
CA SER A 275 -4.96 15.83 -34.11
C SER A 275 -6.14 14.91 -34.41
N ALA A 276 -6.15 13.68 -33.88
CA ALA A 276 -7.28 12.76 -34.03
C ALA A 276 -8.54 13.30 -33.34
N PHE A 277 -8.40 13.84 -32.13
CA PHE A 277 -9.52 14.43 -31.40
C PHE A 277 -10.09 15.66 -32.11
N ASP A 278 -9.25 16.54 -32.64
CA ASP A 278 -9.69 17.73 -33.37
C ASP A 278 -10.53 17.37 -34.62
N GLN A 279 -10.22 16.22 -35.25
CA GLN A 279 -11.03 15.68 -36.35
C GLN A 279 -12.34 15.04 -35.87
N MET A 280 -12.35 14.40 -34.70
CA MET A 280 -13.53 13.75 -34.13
C MET A 280 -14.53 14.74 -33.53
N LEU A 281 -14.04 15.83 -32.92
CA LEU A 281 -14.84 16.81 -32.20
C LEU A 281 -16.06 17.34 -33.00
N PRO A 282 -15.93 17.80 -34.26
CA PRO A 282 -17.08 18.28 -35.02
C PRO A 282 -18.11 17.18 -35.31
N ILE A 283 -17.65 15.93 -35.50
CA ILE A 283 -18.53 14.77 -35.72
C ILE A 283 -19.34 14.48 -34.46
N LEU A 284 -18.70 14.53 -33.29
CA LEU A 284 -19.36 14.33 -32.01
C LEU A 284 -20.37 15.45 -31.71
N GLN A 285 -20.03 16.71 -31.99
CA GLN A 285 -20.94 17.85 -31.82
C GLN A 285 -22.19 17.74 -32.72
N ALA A 286 -22.00 17.33 -33.98
CA ALA A 286 -23.11 17.10 -34.91
C ALA A 286 -24.01 15.95 -34.45
N LEU A 287 -23.42 14.87 -33.93
CA LEU A 287 -24.16 13.74 -33.38
C LEU A 287 -24.94 14.13 -32.13
N ASP A 288 -24.34 14.86 -31.19
CA ASP A 288 -25.01 15.36 -29.98
C ASP A 288 -26.23 16.22 -30.33
N SER A 289 -26.07 17.16 -31.27
CA SER A 289 -27.15 18.02 -31.74
C SER A 289 -28.32 17.19 -32.31
N ARG A 290 -28.03 16.15 -33.09
CA ARG A 290 -29.04 15.25 -33.64
C ARG A 290 -29.75 14.43 -32.56
N LEU A 291 -29.01 13.92 -31.57
CA LEU A 291 -29.58 13.18 -30.45
C LEU A 291 -30.45 14.08 -29.57
N ALA A 292 -30.03 15.31 -29.32
CA ALA A 292 -30.82 16.31 -28.60
C ALA A 292 -32.13 16.65 -29.33
N GLN A 293 -32.08 16.81 -30.65
CA GLN A 293 -33.28 17.01 -31.47
C GLN A 293 -34.22 15.81 -31.38
N GLN A 294 -33.69 14.58 -31.48
CA GLN A 294 -34.51 13.36 -31.34
C GLN A 294 -35.12 13.22 -29.94
N ALA A 295 -34.39 13.60 -28.89
CA ALA A 295 -34.89 13.60 -27.52
C ALA A 295 -36.03 14.62 -27.36
N ALA A 296 -35.87 15.84 -27.86
CA ALA A 296 -36.93 16.86 -27.84
C ALA A 296 -38.17 16.41 -28.60
N MET A 297 -38.02 15.83 -29.80
CA MET A 297 -39.14 15.27 -30.57
C MET A 297 -39.86 14.16 -29.79
N ARG A 298 -39.10 13.28 -29.12
CA ARG A 298 -39.68 12.23 -28.28
C ARG A 298 -40.43 12.82 -27.08
N ASP A 299 -39.87 13.83 -26.42
CA ASP A 299 -40.49 14.48 -25.27
C ASP A 299 -41.77 15.22 -25.66
N ASP A 300 -41.81 15.86 -26.83
CA ASP A 300 -43.02 16.48 -27.37
C ASP A 300 -44.08 15.43 -27.74
N MET A 301 -43.68 14.32 -28.38
CA MET A 301 -44.58 13.20 -28.65
C MET A 301 -45.13 12.57 -27.37
N LEU A 302 -44.30 12.44 -26.34
CA LEU A 302 -44.72 11.94 -25.03
C LEU A 302 -45.69 12.93 -24.37
N ARG A 303 -45.41 14.24 -24.40
CA ARG A 303 -46.30 15.26 -23.86
C ARG A 303 -47.65 15.26 -24.57
N GLU A 304 -47.66 15.19 -25.91
CA GLU A 304 -48.89 15.10 -26.70
C GLU A 304 -49.67 13.82 -26.39
N THR A 305 -48.98 12.69 -26.33
CA THR A 305 -49.61 11.40 -26.00
C THR A 305 -50.22 11.44 -24.60
N LEU A 306 -49.50 11.95 -23.60
CA LEU A 306 -49.99 12.10 -22.23
C LEU A 306 -51.15 13.10 -22.12
N ALA A 307 -51.11 14.21 -22.87
CA ALA A 307 -52.19 15.20 -22.91
C ALA A 307 -53.52 14.60 -23.43
N ARG A 308 -53.47 13.60 -24.31
CA ARG A 308 -54.67 12.85 -24.76
C ARG A 308 -55.29 11.99 -23.66
N PHE A 309 -54.54 11.67 -22.61
CA PHE A 309 -55.02 10.93 -21.44
C PHE A 309 -55.18 11.82 -20.20
N ALA A 310 -54.84 13.10 -20.28
CA ALA A 310 -55.07 14.07 -19.22
C ALA A 310 -56.57 14.42 -19.20
N PRO A 311 -57.24 14.37 -18.03
CA PRO A 311 -58.65 14.74 -17.94
C PRO A 311 -58.82 16.20 -18.35
N ALA A 312 -59.84 16.48 -19.18
CA ALA A 312 -60.17 17.84 -19.58
C ALA A 312 -60.34 18.70 -18.33
N ALA A 313 -59.53 19.75 -18.20
CA ALA A 313 -59.68 20.71 -17.11
C ALA A 313 -61.12 21.24 -17.12
N ASP A 314 -61.75 21.20 -15.94
CA ASP A 314 -63.14 21.54 -15.68
C ASP A 314 -63.59 22.78 -16.45
N GLN A 315 -64.71 22.64 -17.16
CA GLN A 315 -65.50 23.76 -17.65
C GLN A 315 -65.78 24.70 -16.47
N PRO A 316 -65.64 26.02 -16.63
CA PRO A 316 -66.01 26.96 -15.57
C PRO A 316 -67.49 26.79 -15.27
N ALA A 317 -67.81 26.48 -14.02
CA ALA A 317 -69.17 26.40 -13.52
C ALA A 317 -69.89 27.73 -13.77
N ASP A 318 -71.15 27.63 -14.19
CA ASP A 318 -72.11 28.72 -14.32
C ASP A 318 -72.08 29.64 -13.08
N ASP A 319 -71.58 30.86 -13.25
CA ASP A 319 -71.89 31.95 -12.33
C ASP A 319 -73.28 32.50 -12.69
N PRO A 320 -74.22 32.58 -11.74
CA PRO A 320 -75.55 33.12 -12.00
C PRO A 320 -75.50 34.61 -12.34
N GLN A 321 -76.32 34.96 -13.33
CA GLN A 321 -76.55 36.29 -13.90
C GLN A 321 -76.82 37.37 -12.82
N PRO A 322 -76.29 38.60 -12.99
CA PRO A 322 -76.54 39.71 -12.08
C PRO A 322 -77.93 40.33 -12.31
N ASP A 323 -78.66 40.61 -11.22
CA ASP A 323 -79.86 41.44 -11.23
C ASP A 323 -79.55 42.86 -11.72
N GLU A 324 -80.49 43.40 -12.50
CA GLU A 324 -80.40 44.60 -13.33
C GLU A 324 -80.10 45.93 -12.59
N PRO A 325 -79.53 46.92 -13.30
CA PRO A 325 -79.30 48.28 -12.81
C PRO A 325 -80.57 49.14 -12.93
N GLY A 326 -80.95 49.81 -11.85
CA GLY A 326 -82.20 50.58 -11.77
C GLY A 326 -82.07 51.97 -11.14
N SER A 327 -81.51 52.92 -11.90
CA SER A 327 -81.93 54.33 -12.07
C SER A 327 -82.13 55.28 -10.86
N LYS A 328 -81.42 56.42 -10.93
CA LYS A 328 -81.89 57.85 -10.93
C LYS A 328 -81.02 58.76 -10.04
N PRO A 329 -81.02 60.09 -10.26
CA PRO A 329 -80.88 60.88 -11.50
C PRO A 329 -79.51 61.54 -11.64
#